data_AF-A0A660YFX6-F1
#
_entry.id   AF-A0A660YFX6-F1
#
_cell.length_a   1.000
_cell.length_b   1.000
_cell.length_c   1.000
_cell.angle_alpha   90.00
_cell.angle_beta   90.00
_cell.angle_gamma   90.00
#
_symmetry.space_group_name_H-M   'P 1'
#
loop_
_entity.id
_entity.type
_entity.pdbx_description
1 polymer ?
#
loop_
_entity_poly.entity_id
_entity_poly.type
_entity_poly.pdbx_seq_one_letter_code
_entity_poly.pdbx_strand_id
1 'polypeptide(L)'
;MDQDMWGEGKFCTRWSFYYWNFRYRQEEFDGIHRDKFIEALKAEGVPVGIGAHGEPIYRNPLFQNMNFGRTGCPIRCPLYGKDMDYRKVFCPEAERIYREEALSLPHAVFLGDRKDMDLILDAIRKVRENADELRE
;
A
#
# COMPACT_ATOMS: atom_id res chain seq x y z
N MET A 1 -23.33 -18.74 -6.16
CA MET A 1 -22.04 -18.96 -6.86
C MET A 1 -21.14 -17.91 -6.29
N ASP A 2 -20.80 -18.11 -5.02
CA ASP A 2 -20.24 -17.09 -4.13
C ASP A 2 -18.88 -17.61 -3.71
N GLN A 3 -17.88 -17.22 -4.49
CA GLN A 3 -16.48 -17.29 -4.09
C GLN A 3 -16.01 -15.85 -4.08
N ASP A 4 -16.35 -15.14 -3.00
CA ASP A 4 -15.59 -13.97 -2.63
C ASP A 4 -14.14 -14.42 -2.35
N MET A 5 -13.15 -13.56 -2.62
CA MET A 5 -11.72 -13.86 -2.40
C MET A 5 -11.38 -14.28 -0.95
N TRP A 6 -12.35 -14.20 -0.04
CA TRP A 6 -12.22 -14.44 1.38
C TRP A 6 -13.04 -15.63 1.89
N GLY A 7 -13.71 -16.36 0.98
CA GLY A 7 -14.39 -17.64 1.17
C GLY A 7 -14.71 -17.94 2.62
N GLU A 8 -15.90 -17.56 3.06
CA GLU A 8 -16.35 -17.75 4.44
C GLU A 8 -16.06 -19.18 4.93
N GLY A 9 -15.05 -19.27 5.79
CA GLY A 9 -14.72 -20.42 6.62
C GLY A 9 -13.89 -21.52 5.96
N LYS A 10 -12.58 -21.58 6.31
CA LYS A 10 -11.84 -22.79 6.80
C LYS A 10 -10.38 -23.01 6.34
N PHE A 11 -9.57 -22.00 6.01
CA PHE A 11 -8.12 -22.29 5.78
C PHE A 11 -7.08 -21.40 6.46
N CYS A 12 -7.46 -20.32 7.14
CA CYS A 12 -6.51 -19.48 7.89
C CYS A 12 -6.93 -19.38 9.37
N THR A 13 -6.28 -20.15 10.25
CA THR A 13 -6.48 -20.07 11.70
C THR A 13 -5.50 -19.12 12.39
N ARG A 14 -4.47 -18.66 11.67
CA ARG A 14 -3.50 -17.68 12.16
C ARG A 14 -3.00 -16.82 11.01
N TRP A 15 -3.15 -15.52 11.14
CA TRP A 15 -2.69 -14.55 10.16
C TRP A 15 -1.28 -14.07 10.54
N SER A 16 -0.38 -14.02 9.56
CA SER A 16 0.95 -13.41 9.70
C SER A 16 0.99 -12.11 8.91
N PHE A 17 1.44 -11.03 9.55
CA PHE A 17 1.54 -9.72 8.94
C PHE A 17 3.02 -9.39 8.73
N TYR A 18 3.47 -9.30 7.48
CA TYR A 18 4.74 -8.65 7.16
C TYR A 18 4.55 -7.14 7.02
N TYR A 19 3.45 -6.77 6.37
CA TYR A 19 2.84 -5.45 6.40
C TYR A 19 1.36 -5.63 6.67
N TRP A 20 0.79 -4.79 7.53
CA TRP A 20 -0.65 -4.66 7.66
C TRP A 20 -1.13 -3.54 6.76
N ASN A 21 -1.83 -3.90 5.68
CA ASN A 21 -2.35 -2.95 4.70
C ASN A 21 -3.81 -2.64 5.00
N PHE A 22 -4.16 -1.36 4.93
CA PHE A 22 -5.51 -0.86 5.19
C PHE A 22 -5.79 0.35 4.30
N ARG A 23 -7.07 0.72 4.23
CA ARG A 23 -7.57 1.72 3.28
C ARG A 23 -7.76 3.06 3.99
N TYR A 24 -7.16 4.10 3.44
CA TYR A 24 -7.46 5.49 3.77
C TYR A 24 -8.80 5.90 3.13
N ARG A 25 -9.60 6.64 3.90
CA ARG A 25 -10.88 7.20 3.46
C ARG A 25 -10.79 8.71 3.56
N GLN A 26 -10.58 9.37 2.44
CA GLN A 26 -10.34 10.82 2.37
C GLN A 26 -11.51 11.63 2.95
N GLU A 27 -12.74 11.15 2.76
CA GLU A 27 -13.96 11.73 3.32
C GLU A 27 -13.98 11.76 4.84
N GLU A 28 -13.27 10.83 5.49
CA GLU A 28 -13.17 10.75 6.94
C GLU A 28 -12.09 11.68 7.49
N PHE A 29 -11.35 12.43 6.66
CA PHE A 29 -10.26 13.32 7.09
C PHE A 29 -10.36 14.68 6.39
N ASP A 30 -11.57 15.21 6.29
CA ASP A 30 -11.83 16.57 5.81
C ASP A 30 -11.28 16.84 4.39
N GLY A 31 -11.18 15.79 3.57
CA GLY A 31 -10.74 15.90 2.19
C GLY A 31 -9.23 15.98 2.00
N ILE A 32 -8.40 15.86 3.04
CA ILE A 32 -6.95 15.91 2.87
C ILE A 32 -6.45 14.68 2.09
N HIS A 33 -5.49 14.91 1.18
CA HIS A 33 -4.89 13.82 0.43
C HIS A 33 -4.12 12.88 1.36
N ARG A 34 -4.14 11.58 1.06
CA ARG A 34 -3.50 10.54 1.89
C ARG A 34 -2.04 10.83 2.18
N ASP A 35 -1.30 11.40 1.22
CA ASP A 35 0.12 11.67 1.42
C ASP A 35 0.37 12.71 2.53
N LYS A 36 -0.49 13.73 2.67
CA LYS A 36 -0.46 14.67 3.80
C LYS A 36 -0.77 13.97 5.13
N PHE A 37 -1.73 13.05 5.12
CA PHE A 37 -2.04 12.22 6.28
C PHE A 37 -0.84 11.34 6.71
N ILE A 38 -0.14 10.74 5.74
CA ILE A 38 1.09 9.96 6.00
C ILE A 38 2.19 10.86 6.59
N GLU A 39 2.40 12.05 6.04
CA GLU A 39 3.37 13.02 6.53
C GLU A 39 3.09 13.42 7.98
N ALA A 40 1.83 13.76 8.29
CA ALA A 40 1.42 14.13 9.65
C ALA A 40 1.61 12.97 10.64
N LEU A 41 1.19 11.76 10.28
CA LEU A 41 1.41 10.58 11.14
C LEU A 41 2.88 10.27 11.38
N LYS A 42 3.74 10.44 10.37
CA LYS A 42 5.19 10.30 10.52
C LYS A 42 5.75 11.36 11.47
N ALA A 43 5.23 12.58 11.46
CA ALA A 43 5.62 13.64 12.39
C ALA A 43 5.25 13.29 13.85
N GLU A 44 4.14 12.57 14.06
CA GLU A 44 3.75 12.00 15.36
C GLU A 44 4.55 10.72 15.72
N GLY A 45 5.47 10.27 14.85
CA GLY A 45 6.33 9.12 15.10
C GLY A 45 5.76 7.77 14.64
N VAL A 46 4.61 7.74 13.95
CA VAL A 46 4.02 6.51 13.43
C VAL A 46 4.68 6.13 12.10
N PRO A 47 5.30 4.94 11.97
CA PRO A 47 6.01 4.53 10.76
C PRO A 47 5.04 4.00 9.69
N VAL A 48 4.06 4.81 9.30
CA VAL A 48 3.08 4.50 8.24
C VAL A 48 3.63 4.86 6.87
N GLY A 49 3.21 4.13 5.84
CA GLY A 49 3.47 4.48 4.46
C GLY A 49 2.53 3.75 3.50
N ILE A 50 2.94 3.64 2.25
CA ILE A 50 2.19 2.93 1.19
C ILE A 50 2.61 1.46 1.04
N GLY A 51 3.52 0.99 1.88
CA GLY A 51 4.10 -0.36 1.84
C GLY A 51 5.22 -0.52 0.80
N ALA A 52 6.09 -1.50 0.99
CA ALA A 52 7.27 -1.72 0.13
C ALA A 52 6.92 -2.09 -1.33
N HIS A 53 5.67 -2.51 -1.59
CA HIS A 53 5.19 -2.96 -2.89
C HIS A 53 3.85 -2.30 -3.26
N GLY A 54 3.58 -1.10 -2.75
CA GLY A 54 2.30 -0.40 -2.99
C GLY A 54 2.14 0.14 -4.41
N GLU A 55 3.24 0.45 -5.09
CA GLU A 55 3.20 0.99 -6.47
C GLU A 55 2.83 -0.09 -7.49
N PRO A 56 2.00 0.22 -8.51
CA PRO A 56 1.71 -0.71 -9.59
C PRO A 56 3.01 -1.19 -10.25
N ILE A 57 3.27 -2.49 -10.12
CA ILE A 57 4.58 -3.08 -10.41
C ILE A 57 5.09 -2.81 -11.83
N TYR A 58 4.18 -2.69 -12.79
CA TYR A 58 4.53 -2.41 -14.18
C TYR A 58 5.20 -1.04 -14.34
N ARG A 59 4.97 -0.06 -13.44
CA ARG A 59 5.62 1.26 -13.47
C ARG A 59 7.07 1.24 -13.02
N ASN A 60 7.52 0.19 -12.34
CA ASN A 60 8.92 0.08 -11.91
C ASN A 60 9.85 0.14 -13.14
N PRO A 61 10.94 0.93 -13.10
CA PRO A 61 11.88 1.08 -14.21
C PRO A 61 12.39 -0.24 -14.80
N LEU A 62 12.47 -1.30 -13.99
CA LEU A 62 12.85 -2.64 -14.43
C LEU A 62 11.91 -3.19 -15.51
N PHE A 63 10.60 -2.97 -15.37
CA PHE A 63 9.58 -3.41 -16.33
C PHE A 63 9.37 -2.38 -17.44
N GLN A 64 9.53 -1.10 -17.17
CA GLN A 64 9.42 -0.04 -18.18
C GLN A 64 10.54 -0.11 -19.22
N ASN A 65 11.78 -0.37 -18.78
CA ASN A 65 12.95 -0.48 -19.64
C ASN A 65 13.19 -1.91 -20.16
N MET A 66 12.55 -2.90 -19.53
CA MET A 66 12.72 -4.34 -19.82
C MET A 66 14.19 -4.79 -19.91
N ASN A 67 15.06 -4.16 -19.11
CA ASN A 67 16.51 -4.35 -19.15
C ASN A 67 16.97 -5.26 -18.00
N PHE A 68 16.56 -6.53 -18.04
CA PHE A 68 16.98 -7.50 -17.02
C PHE A 68 18.16 -8.35 -17.50
N GLY A 69 19.30 -8.21 -16.81
CA GLY A 69 20.50 -9.01 -17.09
C GLY A 69 20.98 -8.93 -18.54
N ARG A 70 21.74 -9.94 -18.98
CA ARG A 70 22.29 -9.98 -20.35
C ARG A 70 21.29 -10.46 -21.40
N THR A 71 20.32 -11.29 -20.99
CA THR A 71 19.40 -11.97 -21.90
C THR A 71 18.01 -11.36 -21.94
N GLY A 72 17.68 -10.45 -21.02
CA GLY A 72 16.32 -9.93 -20.84
C GLY A 72 15.41 -10.87 -20.05
N CYS A 73 15.76 -12.15 -19.84
CA CYS A 73 14.95 -13.10 -19.08
C CYS A 73 15.00 -12.82 -17.57
N PRO A 74 13.88 -12.81 -16.83
CA PRO A 74 12.57 -13.34 -17.24
C PRO A 74 11.64 -12.32 -17.93
N ILE A 75 11.98 -11.03 -17.92
CA ILE A 75 11.07 -9.93 -18.33
C ILE A 75 10.77 -9.95 -19.84
N ARG A 76 11.81 -10.15 -20.66
CA ARG A 76 11.74 -10.27 -22.12
C ARG A 76 12.24 -11.66 -22.53
N CYS A 77 11.65 -12.70 -21.94
CA CYS A 77 12.07 -14.07 -22.17
C CYS A 77 11.54 -14.61 -23.51
N PRO A 78 12.40 -15.08 -24.44
CA PRO A 78 11.96 -15.66 -25.71
C PRO A 78 11.03 -16.87 -25.55
N LEU A 79 11.14 -17.59 -24.42
CA LEU A 79 10.30 -18.75 -24.11
C LEU A 79 8.81 -18.38 -23.92
N TYR A 80 8.50 -17.12 -23.62
CA TYR A 80 7.12 -16.66 -23.50
C TYR A 80 6.42 -16.56 -24.87
N GLY A 81 7.18 -16.42 -25.96
CA GLY A 81 6.67 -16.42 -27.34
C GLY A 81 5.80 -15.21 -27.71
N LYS A 82 5.68 -14.21 -26.83
CA LYS A 82 4.93 -12.97 -27.07
C LYS A 82 5.75 -11.76 -26.63
N ASP A 83 5.58 -10.65 -27.33
CA ASP A 83 6.10 -9.37 -26.89
C ASP A 83 5.20 -8.76 -25.82
N MET A 84 5.82 -8.14 -24.82
CA MET A 84 5.16 -7.43 -23.73
C MET A 84 5.65 -5.99 -23.70
N ASP A 85 4.74 -5.04 -23.51
CA ASP A 85 5.08 -3.63 -23.31
C ASP A 85 4.37 -3.11 -22.05
N TYR A 86 5.08 -3.12 -20.93
CA TYR A 86 4.54 -2.72 -19.62
C TYR A 86 4.13 -1.25 -19.55
N ARG A 87 4.55 -0.41 -20.51
CA ARG A 87 4.10 1.01 -20.62
C ARG A 87 2.65 1.12 -21.07
N LYS A 88 2.11 0.07 -21.69
CA LYS A 88 0.73 0.00 -22.17
C LYS A 88 -0.21 -0.68 -21.18
N VAL A 89 0.32 -1.16 -20.05
CA VAL A 89 -0.49 -1.76 -19.00
C VAL A 89 -1.16 -0.63 -18.22
N PHE A 90 -2.47 -0.74 -18.07
CA PHE A 90 -3.29 0.20 -17.32
C PHE A 90 -4.21 -0.61 -16.40
N CYS A 91 -4.13 -0.34 -15.10
CA CYS A 91 -4.92 -1.03 -14.09
C CYS A 91 -5.57 0.02 -13.18
N PRO A 92 -6.76 0.55 -13.55
CA PRO A 92 -7.32 1.75 -12.92
C PRO A 92 -7.47 1.61 -11.41
N GLU A 93 -7.91 0.44 -10.94
CA GLU A 93 -8.06 0.20 -9.50
C GLU A 93 -6.73 0.17 -8.75
N ALA A 94 -5.71 -0.48 -9.31
CA ALA A 94 -4.38 -0.50 -8.69
C ALA A 94 -3.78 0.91 -8.64
N GLU A 95 -3.97 1.70 -9.70
CA GLU A 95 -3.48 3.08 -9.77
C GLU A 95 -4.23 4.02 -8.83
N ARG A 96 -5.54 3.85 -8.69
CA ARG A 96 -6.40 4.60 -7.76
C ARG A 96 -6.03 4.28 -6.31
N ILE A 97 -5.95 2.99 -5.96
CA ILE A 97 -5.56 2.55 -4.61
C ILE A 97 -4.16 3.06 -4.26
N TYR A 98 -3.19 2.93 -5.17
CA TYR A 98 -1.84 3.43 -4.96
C TYR A 98 -1.77 4.95 -4.78
N ARG A 99 -2.60 5.71 -5.50
CA ARG A 99 -2.57 7.18 -5.43
C ARG A 99 -3.30 7.72 -4.20
N GLU A 100 -4.48 7.18 -3.93
CA GLU A 100 -5.43 7.82 -3.01
C GLU A 100 -5.61 7.08 -1.68
N GLU A 101 -5.39 5.75 -1.62
CA GLU A 101 -5.99 4.94 -0.55
C GLU A 101 -5.03 4.07 0.26
N ALA A 102 -3.94 3.59 -0.35
CA ALA A 102 -3.10 2.57 0.25
C ALA A 102 -2.36 3.08 1.51
N LEU A 103 -2.61 2.46 2.66
CA LEU A 103 -1.81 2.62 3.87
C LEU A 103 -1.25 1.27 4.32
N SER A 104 -0.11 1.32 4.98
CA SER A 104 0.66 0.16 5.40
C SER A 104 1.45 0.44 6.66
N LEU A 105 1.36 -0.47 7.62
CA LEU A 105 2.22 -0.50 8.82
C LEU A 105 3.14 -1.72 8.76
N PRO A 106 4.47 -1.56 9.00
CA PRO A 106 5.40 -2.67 9.01
C PRO A 106 5.17 -3.56 10.22
N HIS A 107 5.45 -4.86 10.11
CA HIS A 107 5.20 -5.83 11.18
C HIS A 107 5.82 -5.46 12.53
N ALA A 108 6.92 -4.73 12.53
CA ALA A 108 7.67 -4.35 13.73
C ALA A 108 6.81 -3.55 14.72
N VAL A 109 5.83 -2.78 14.26
CA VAL A 109 4.95 -2.02 15.15
C VAL A 109 4.04 -2.92 16.00
N PHE A 110 3.81 -4.16 15.57
CA PHE A 110 2.96 -5.12 16.27
C PHE A 110 3.74 -6.04 17.22
N LEU A 111 5.06 -5.82 17.39
CA LEU A 111 5.89 -6.57 18.33
C LEU A 111 5.93 -5.95 19.73
N GLY A 112 5.36 -4.76 19.87
CA GLY A 112 5.21 -4.04 21.13
C GLY A 112 4.04 -4.55 21.98
N ASP A 113 3.81 -3.90 23.11
CA ASP A 113 2.64 -4.17 23.92
C ASP A 113 1.40 -3.41 23.40
N ARG A 114 0.27 -3.53 24.10
CA ARG A 114 -0.96 -2.85 23.70
C ARG A 114 -0.85 -1.33 23.77
N LYS A 115 -0.02 -0.77 24.65
CA LYS A 115 0.16 0.68 24.78
C LYS A 115 0.86 1.25 23.56
N ASP A 116 1.79 0.51 22.98
CA ASP A 116 2.43 0.90 21.72
C ASP A 116 1.40 1.04 20.59
N MET A 117 0.38 0.16 20.57
CA MET A 117 -0.75 0.27 19.64
C MET A 117 -1.65 1.46 19.96
N ASP A 118 -1.88 1.76 21.23
CA ASP A 118 -2.68 2.92 21.65
C ASP A 118 -2.03 4.24 21.19
N LEU A 119 -0.70 4.35 21.21
CA LEU A 119 0.03 5.52 20.69
C LEU A 119 -0.23 5.74 19.18
N ILE A 120 -0.30 4.66 18.40
CA ILE A 120 -0.64 4.75 16.97
C ILE A 120 -2.06 5.27 16.79
N LEU A 121 -3.01 4.77 17.59
CA LEU A 121 -4.40 5.21 17.54
C LEU A 121 -4.56 6.67 17.97
N ASP A 122 -3.83 7.10 18.99
CA ASP A 122 -3.86 8.48 19.48
C ASP A 122 -3.28 9.45 18.46
N ALA A 123 -2.20 9.08 17.77
CA ALA A 123 -1.68 9.86 16.64
C ALA A 123 -2.71 9.98 15.50
N ILE A 124 -3.41 8.91 15.14
CA ILE A 124 -4.47 8.95 14.12
C ILE A 124 -5.62 9.87 14.55
N ARG A 125 -6.05 9.79 15.81
CA ARG A 125 -7.10 10.67 16.37
C ARG A 125 -6.67 12.13 16.33
N LYS A 126 -5.44 12.44 16.76
CA LYS A 126 -4.89 13.79 16.73
C LYS A 126 -4.85 14.35 15.30
N VAL A 127 -4.36 13.57 14.33
CA VAL A 127 -4.37 13.98 12.92
C VAL A 127 -5.80 14.20 12.42
N ARG A 128 -6.76 13.36 12.83
CA ARG A 128 -8.17 13.54 12.48
C ARG A 128 -8.75 14.85 13.03
N GLU A 129 -8.47 15.15 14.29
CA GLU A 129 -8.97 16.33 15.01
C GLU A 129 -8.41 17.65 14.46
N ASN A 130 -7.24 17.63 13.83
CA ASN A 130 -6.56 18.79 13.27
C ASN A 130 -6.39 18.68 11.74
N ALA A 131 -7.27 17.93 11.08
CA ALA A 131 -7.14 17.65 9.65
C ALA A 131 -7.30 18.90 8.78
N ASP A 132 -8.03 19.90 9.26
CA ASP A 132 -8.23 21.19 8.60
C ASP A 132 -6.92 22.00 8.49
N GLU A 133 -6.03 21.90 9.47
CA GLU A 133 -4.71 22.55 9.46
C GLU A 133 -3.77 21.96 8.37
N LEU A 134 -4.07 20.76 7.87
CA LEU A 134 -3.24 20.05 6.89
C LEU A 134 -3.64 20.28 5.43
N ARG A 135 -4.63 21.17 5.18
CA ARG A 135 -5.17 21.45 3.85
C ARG A 135 -4.29 22.39 3.00
N GLU A 136 -3.31 23.05 3.60
CA GLU A 136 -2.37 23.97 2.94
C GLU A 136 -1.11 23.28 2.38
#